data_AF-A0A0T9WCL2-F1
#
_entry.id   AF-A0A0T9WCL2-F1
#
_cell.length_a   1.000
_cell.length_b   1.000
_cell.length_c   1.000
_cell.angle_alpha   90.00
_cell.angle_beta   90.00
_cell.angle_gamma   90.00
#
_symmetry.space_group_name_H-M   'P 1'
#
loop_
_entity.id
_entity.type
_entity.pdbx_description
1 polymer ?
#
loop_
_entity_poly.entity_id
_entity_poly.type
_entity_poly.pdbx_seq_one_letter_code
_entity_poly.pdbx_strand_id
1 'polypeptide(L)'
;MFASRASYYLDDADTVRPDNMQAAQLLTEYLIRQGHQRIAWLGGQSASLTRAERVGGYCATLLKYGLPFHSEWIVECASSQK
;
A
#
# COMPACT_ATOMS: atom_id res chain seq x y z
N MET A 1 -0.76 15.73 -18.19
CA MET A 1 -0.10 14.42 -17.98
C MET A 1 0.92 14.60 -16.86
N PHE A 2 0.53 14.39 -15.60
CA PHE A 2 1.41 14.60 -14.45
C PHE A 2 2.04 13.26 -14.06
N ALA A 3 3.18 12.95 -14.68
CA ALA A 3 4.04 11.85 -14.27
C ALA A 3 5.05 12.35 -13.23
N SER A 4 4.94 11.82 -12.01
CA SER A 4 6.07 11.29 -11.23
C SER A 4 7.40 12.08 -11.26
N ARG A 5 7.44 13.30 -10.71
CA ARG A 5 8.70 14.07 -10.57
C ARG A 5 9.54 13.77 -9.33
N ALA A 6 9.17 12.76 -8.53
CA ALA A 6 9.89 12.47 -7.28
C ALA A 6 11.10 11.53 -7.44
N SER A 7 11.28 10.83 -8.56
CA SER A 7 12.35 9.84 -8.72
C SER A 7 13.68 10.40 -9.23
N TYR A 8 13.70 11.58 -9.86
CA TYR A 8 14.88 12.03 -10.61
C TYR A 8 16.02 12.63 -9.76
N TYR A 9 15.80 12.88 -8.46
CA TYR A 9 16.81 13.47 -7.57
C TYR A 9 17.42 12.49 -6.55
N LEU A 10 16.92 11.25 -6.49
CA LEU A 10 17.40 10.22 -5.56
C LEU A 10 18.24 9.12 -6.25
N ASP A 11 18.40 9.18 -7.58
CA ASP A 11 19.11 8.14 -8.35
C ASP A 11 20.65 8.21 -8.24
N ASP A 12 21.20 9.26 -7.61
CA ASP A 12 22.65 9.44 -7.42
C ASP A 12 23.19 8.87 -6.10
N ALA A 13 22.34 8.21 -5.30
CA ALA A 13 22.76 7.62 -4.03
C ALA A 13 22.24 6.18 -3.88
N ASP A 14 23.08 5.30 -3.33
CA ASP A 14 22.67 3.96 -2.95
C ASP A 14 21.56 4.04 -1.88
N THR A 15 20.42 3.39 -2.14
CA THR A 15 19.30 3.36 -1.19
C THR A 15 18.96 1.94 -0.78
N VAL A 16 18.76 1.74 0.52
CA VAL A 16 18.16 0.50 1.06
C VAL A 16 16.72 0.82 1.41
N ARG A 17 15.78 0.13 0.77
CA ARG A 17 14.34 0.30 0.99
C ARG A 17 13.69 -1.05 1.33
N PRO A 18 12.71 -1.08 2.24
CA PRO A 18 11.91 -2.27 2.46
C PRO A 18 11.04 -2.54 1.22
N ASP A 19 10.76 -3.81 0.94
CA ASP A 19 9.76 -4.18 -0.05
C ASP A 19 8.35 -3.92 0.53
N ASN A 20 7.88 -2.70 0.31
CA ASN A 20 6.59 -2.23 0.80
C ASN A 20 5.41 -3.03 0.22
N MET A 21 5.53 -3.51 -1.02
CA MET A 21 4.48 -4.29 -1.66
C MET A 21 4.39 -5.67 -1.03
N GLN A 22 5.52 -6.38 -0.90
CA GLN A 22 5.57 -7.69 -0.26
C GLN A 22 5.08 -7.62 1.20
N ALA A 23 5.50 -6.60 1.96
CA ALA A 23 5.04 -6.41 3.33
C ALA A 23 3.50 -6.27 3.41
N ALA A 24 2.89 -5.49 2.52
CA ALA A 24 1.44 -5.32 2.48
C ALA A 24 0.71 -6.61 2.05
N GLN A 25 1.29 -7.38 1.13
CA GLN A 25 0.75 -8.66 0.72
C GLN A 25 0.71 -9.65 1.89
N LEU A 26 1.82 -9.78 2.63
CA LEU A 26 1.93 -10.66 3.79
C LEU A 26 0.93 -10.29 4.90
N LEU A 27 0.80 -9.00 5.20
CA LEU A 27 -0.16 -8.51 6.18
C LEU A 27 -1.60 -8.83 5.78
N THR A 28 -1.96 -8.54 4.53
CA THR A 28 -3.31 -8.78 4.02
C THR A 28 -3.61 -10.28 4.00
N GLU A 29 -2.67 -11.09 3.54
CA GLU A 29 -2.81 -12.55 3.49
C GLU A 29 -2.96 -13.15 4.88
N TYR A 30 -2.23 -12.63 5.88
CA TYR A 30 -2.40 -13.04 7.27
C TYR A 30 -3.83 -12.80 7.76
N LEU A 31 -4.39 -11.60 7.53
CA LEU A 31 -5.76 -11.29 7.94
C LEU A 31 -6.79 -12.21 7.25
N ILE A 32 -6.61 -12.47 5.95
CA ILE A 32 -7.49 -13.39 5.22
C ILE A 32 -7.41 -14.81 5.80
N ARG A 33 -6.20 -15.29 6.12
CA ARG A 33 -5.99 -16.61 6.75
C ARG A 33 -6.61 -16.69 8.15
N GLN A 34 -6.73 -15.57 8.87
CA GLN A 34 -7.48 -15.49 10.13
C GLN A 34 -9.02 -15.46 9.93
N GLY A 35 -9.50 -15.47 8.68
CA GLY A 35 -10.93 -15.47 8.34
C GLY A 35 -11.51 -14.08 8.09
N HIS A 36 -10.70 -13.03 8.06
CA HIS A 36 -11.20 -11.69 7.74
C HIS A 36 -11.49 -11.55 6.25
N GLN A 37 -12.72 -11.13 5.93
CA GLN A 37 -13.18 -10.94 4.55
C GLN A 37 -13.38 -9.45 4.19
N ARG A 38 -13.48 -8.58 5.20
CA ARG A 38 -13.67 -7.13 5.03
C ARG A 38 -12.47 -6.42 5.63
N ILE A 39 -11.52 -6.06 4.78
CA ILE A 39 -10.23 -5.49 5.17
C ILE A 39 -10.14 -4.12 4.53
N ALA A 40 -9.99 -3.08 5.35
CA ALA A 40 -9.84 -1.70 4.88
C ALA A 40 -8.39 -1.23 5.00
N TRP A 41 -8.00 -0.28 4.15
CA TRP A 41 -6.71 0.38 4.19
C TRP A 41 -6.86 1.80 4.73
N LEU A 42 -6.25 2.07 5.88
CA LEU A 42 -6.21 3.42 6.48
C LEU A 42 -4.77 3.92 6.50
N GLY A 43 -4.51 5.01 5.79
CA GLY A 43 -3.28 5.79 5.98
C GLY A 43 -2.44 6.03 4.74
N GLY A 44 -1.47 6.93 4.95
CA GLY A 44 -0.65 7.52 3.92
C GLY A 44 -1.40 8.61 3.15
N GLN A 45 -0.62 9.55 2.61
CA GLN A 45 -1.13 10.55 1.66
C GLN A 45 -1.04 10.00 0.24
N SER A 46 -1.96 10.40 -0.65
CA SER A 46 -1.94 9.96 -2.05
C SER A 46 -0.66 10.27 -2.82
N ALA A 47 0.09 11.30 -2.43
CA ALA A 47 1.37 11.63 -3.05
C ALA A 47 2.54 10.71 -2.64
N SER A 48 2.36 9.83 -1.64
CA SER A 48 3.41 8.94 -1.14
C SER A 48 3.60 7.71 -2.04
N LEU A 49 4.81 7.54 -2.60
CA LEU A 49 5.18 6.34 -3.34
C LEU A 49 5.08 5.07 -2.48
N THR A 50 5.51 5.15 -1.21
CA THR A 50 5.36 4.05 -0.25
C THR A 50 3.91 3.64 -0.05
N ARG A 51 2.97 4.60 -0.01
CA ARG A 51 1.54 4.27 0.04
C ARG A 51 1.10 3.54 -1.22
N ALA A 52 1.51 4.03 -2.40
CA ALA A 52 1.15 3.40 -3.67
C ALA A 52 1.63 1.94 -3.73
N GLU A 53 2.86 1.66 -3.31
CA GLU A 53 3.41 0.29 -3.24
C GLU A 53 2.60 -0.61 -2.29
N ARG A 54 2.27 -0.11 -1.09
CA ARG A 54 1.52 -0.89 -0.09
C ARG A 54 0.07 -1.14 -0.50
N VAL A 55 -0.62 -0.12 -1.00
CA VAL A 55 -2.01 -0.25 -1.50
C VAL A 55 -2.03 -1.22 -2.68
N GLY A 56 -1.03 -1.18 -3.57
CA GLY A 56 -0.88 -2.14 -4.65
C GLY A 56 -0.77 -3.59 -4.15
N GLY A 57 0.04 -3.83 -3.12
CA GLY A 57 0.16 -5.15 -2.48
C GLY A 57 -1.14 -5.65 -1.85
N TYR A 58 -1.84 -4.76 -1.12
CA TYR A 58 -3.16 -5.04 -0.56
C TYR A 58 -4.19 -5.42 -1.63
N CYS A 59 -4.32 -4.61 -2.69
CA CYS A 59 -5.26 -4.87 -3.79
C CYS A 59 -4.96 -6.19 -4.51
N ALA A 60 -3.68 -6.47 -4.78
CA ALA A 60 -3.25 -7.70 -5.43
C ALA A 60 -3.62 -8.94 -4.57
N THR A 61 -3.43 -8.87 -3.25
CA THR A 61 -3.79 -9.97 -2.36
C THR A 61 -5.30 -10.16 -2.25
N LEU A 62 -6.10 -9.10 -2.14
CA LEU A 62 -7.57 -9.25 -2.16
C LEU A 62 -8.04 -9.95 -3.45
N LEU A 63 -7.51 -9.53 -4.60
CA LEU A 63 -7.84 -10.13 -5.89
C LEU A 63 -7.42 -11.62 -5.95
N LYS A 64 -6.21 -11.94 -5.47
CA LYS A 64 -5.70 -13.32 -5.41
C LYS A 64 -6.63 -14.26 -4.63
N TYR A 65 -7.26 -13.76 -3.56
CA TYR A 65 -8.17 -14.53 -2.70
C TYR A 65 -9.65 -14.36 -3.07
N GLY A 66 -9.97 -13.63 -4.14
CA GLY A 66 -11.34 -13.41 -4.60
C GLY A 66 -12.19 -12.54 -3.67
N LEU A 67 -11.56 -11.71 -2.84
CA LEU A 67 -12.25 -10.78 -1.95
C LEU A 67 -12.61 -9.47 -2.67
N PRO A 68 -13.77 -8.88 -2.36
CA PRO A 68 -14.21 -7.66 -3.01
C PRO A 68 -13.32 -6.49 -2.63
N PHE A 69 -12.95 -5.71 -3.64
CA PHE A 69 -12.25 -4.45 -3.47
C PHE A 69 -13.25 -3.30 -3.44
N HIS A 70 -13.18 -2.50 -2.39
CA HIS A 70 -14.07 -1.37 -2.14
C HIS A 70 -13.22 -0.10 -2.06
N SER A 71 -13.38 0.81 -3.03
CA SER A 71 -12.59 2.05 -3.07
C SER A 71 -12.83 2.93 -1.83
N GLU A 72 -14.03 2.87 -1.27
CA GLU A 72 -14.42 3.54 -0.04
C GLU A 72 -13.70 3.02 1.22
N TRP A 73 -13.08 1.84 1.15
CA TRP A 73 -12.28 1.28 2.24
C TRP A 73 -10.81 1.73 2.19
N ILE A 74 -10.41 2.50 1.17
CA ILE A 74 -9.11 3.16 1.15
C ILE A 74 -9.29 4.59 1.66
N VAL A 75 -8.92 4.81 2.91
CA VAL A 75 -9.02 6.12 3.55
C VAL A 75 -7.62 6.72 3.68
N GLU A 76 -7.43 7.90 3.09
CA GLU A 76 -6.22 8.70 3.33
C GLU A 76 -6.23 9.26 4.75
N CYS A 77 -5.08 9.17 5.41
CA CYS A 77 -4.91 9.76 6.73
C CYS A 77 -3.47 10.28 6.83
N ALA A 78 -3.32 11.52 7.31
CA ALA A 78 -2.02 12.08 7.63
C ALA A 78 -1.40 11.31 8.80
N SER A 79 -0.08 11.14 8.80
CA SER A 79 0.61 10.55 9.95
C SER A 79 0.47 11.46 11.16
N SER A 80 -0.39 11.10 12.11
CA SER A 80 -0.37 11.66 13.46
C SER A 80 0.37 10.69 14.38
N GLN A 81 1.66 10.45 14.12
CA GLN A 81 2.51 9.88 15.17
C GLN A 81 2.90 11.05 16.08
N LYS A 82 2.41 11.02 17.33
CA LYS A 82 2.91 11.85 18.41
C LYS A 82 4.21 11.27 18.94
#